data_AF-A0A954WW98-F1
#
_entry.id   AF-A0A954WW98-F1
#
_cell.length_a   1.000
_cell.length_b   1.000
_cell.length_c   1.000
_cell.angle_alpha   90.00
_cell.angle_beta   90.00
_cell.angle_gamma   90.00
#
_symmetry.space_group_name_H-M   'P 1'
#
loop_
_entity.id
_entity.type
_entity.pdbx_description
1 polymer ?
#
loop_
_entity_poly.entity_id
_entity_poly.type
_entity_poly.pdbx_seq_one_letter_code
_entity_poly.pdbx_strand_id
1 'polypeptide(L)'
;MKLLDQQLFDLCKVGDEMRLTMKTKTALWIVGLTVAFSASTSFAIDRMYWSDRGQNTIMRADLDGTNPEVLVDGLSEARGVAVDYENGMLYWADNGTNEIQRSMLDGSNVQTIVSNNTLPTEQQLSFPAGVALDVPAGKVYWADATKGHIQRANLDGSNVEIFVEMDQDAPYFVTADLENQHLYWTDQGSGKLNRIDLDGQNLVTLVENLPLPRGVDIDLLGGKLYWADRTNDVVQRSDLDGKNIETLFEATPTRAAPHGVAVDSRRGHVYWVDNGLVTLNRMDLDGANPMIIYSSDSGLLERPWQITLDLRNGTCRWDATSCDVTSQAERIDALAQAIRDGSNDSQFDLNRDSVVDASDRKFLVEYLLSTVPGDSNLDGYFTSNDFVTAFAEGAYEIDVDKVTWQGGDWNGDGKFTSTDLVVAFQSGRYEENQPAPVAVPEPSGAIPFALIVLACYTPRSVRKPALAR
;
A
#
# COMPACT_ATOMS: atom_id res chain seq x y z
N MET A 1 37.02 -30.26 24.99
CA MET A 1 38.27 -30.10 24.21
C MET A 1 38.24 -31.11 23.07
N LYS A 2 38.32 -30.62 21.83
CA LYS A 2 38.38 -31.29 20.52
C LYS A 2 37.07 -31.95 20.01
N LEU A 3 36.72 -31.93 18.73
CA LEU A 3 36.91 -31.05 17.55
C LEU A 3 36.08 -31.71 16.41
N LEU A 4 35.63 -30.90 15.45
CA LEU A 4 34.82 -31.21 14.26
C LEU A 4 35.30 -32.38 13.34
N ASP A 5 34.34 -33.00 12.62
CA ASP A 5 34.12 -32.91 11.13
C ASP A 5 33.86 -34.23 10.36
N GLN A 6 32.99 -34.16 9.34
CA GLN A 6 32.97 -34.84 8.01
C GLN A 6 31.53 -35.08 7.48
N GLN A 7 31.12 -34.90 6.21
CA GLN A 7 31.56 -34.15 5.00
C GLN A 7 30.51 -34.51 3.90
N LEU A 8 29.89 -33.54 3.21
CA LEU A 8 28.80 -33.76 2.21
C LEU A 8 29.24 -33.69 0.73
N PHE A 9 30.54 -33.52 0.44
CA PHE A 9 31.06 -33.29 -0.91
C PHE A 9 32.35 -34.07 -1.18
N ASP A 10 32.53 -34.58 -2.41
CA ASP A 10 33.84 -35.03 -2.90
C ASP A 10 34.40 -34.00 -3.90
N LEU A 11 35.65 -33.62 -3.69
CA LEU A 11 36.46 -32.82 -4.61
C LEU A 11 37.28 -33.78 -5.49
N CYS A 12 37.17 -33.63 -6.81
CA CYS A 12 38.05 -34.35 -7.73
C CYS A 12 38.72 -33.39 -8.71
N LYS A 13 40.02 -33.61 -8.92
CA LYS A 13 40.88 -32.77 -9.77
C LYS A 13 40.91 -33.34 -11.19
N VAL A 14 40.58 -32.53 -12.19
CA VAL A 14 40.74 -32.90 -13.61
C VAL A 14 41.56 -31.80 -14.27
N GLY A 15 42.86 -32.07 -14.46
CA GLY A 15 43.81 -31.04 -14.90
C GLY A 15 44.09 -30.00 -13.81
N ASP A 16 44.16 -28.72 -14.18
CA ASP A 16 44.48 -27.60 -13.27
C ASP A 16 43.25 -26.93 -12.61
N GLU A 17 42.05 -27.48 -12.79
CA GLU A 17 40.83 -26.99 -12.09
C GLU A 17 40.22 -28.03 -11.15
N MET A 18 39.61 -27.56 -10.07
CA MET A 18 38.84 -28.38 -9.11
C MET A 18 37.33 -28.27 -9.39
N ARG A 19 36.61 -29.39 -9.40
CA ARG A 19 35.14 -29.43 -9.46
C ARG A 19 34.53 -30.20 -8.29
N LEU A 20 33.39 -29.71 -7.81
CA LEU A 20 32.56 -30.30 -6.76
C LEU A 20 31.44 -31.17 -7.39
N THR A 21 31.22 -32.38 -6.89
CA THR A 21 30.07 -33.22 -7.31
C THR A 21 29.37 -33.85 -6.11
N MET A 22 28.03 -33.75 -6.06
CA MET A 22 27.17 -34.33 -5.02
C MET A 22 26.80 -35.78 -5.32
N LYS A 23 26.75 -36.61 -4.27
CA LYS A 23 26.38 -38.04 -4.34
C LYS A 23 24.90 -38.26 -4.02
N THR A 24 24.01 -38.12 -4.99
CA THR A 24 22.76 -38.92 -5.05
C THR A 24 22.18 -38.93 -6.46
N LYS A 25 21.78 -40.12 -6.92
CA LYS A 25 21.19 -40.37 -8.23
C LYS A 25 19.69 -40.07 -8.20
N THR A 26 19.29 -38.94 -8.79
CA THR A 26 17.98 -38.80 -9.41
C THR A 26 18.14 -37.92 -10.64
N ALA A 27 18.02 -38.54 -11.82
CA ALA A 27 18.16 -37.87 -13.10
C ALA A 27 16.90 -37.05 -13.37
N LEU A 28 17.05 -35.72 -13.47
CA LEU A 28 16.04 -34.84 -14.05
C LEU A 28 16.10 -35.02 -15.59
N TRP A 29 15.08 -35.63 -16.17
CA TRP A 29 14.84 -35.57 -17.60
C TRP A 29 14.20 -34.22 -17.92
N ILE A 30 14.94 -33.35 -18.60
CA ILE A 30 14.40 -32.15 -19.24
C ILE A 30 13.67 -32.63 -20.51
N VAL A 31 12.34 -32.72 -20.45
CA VAL A 31 11.48 -32.69 -21.64
C VAL A 31 10.55 -31.51 -21.45
N GLY A 32 10.63 -30.57 -22.39
CA GLY A 32 9.92 -29.31 -22.37
C GLY A 32 8.41 -29.49 -22.23
N LEU A 33 7.87 -28.90 -21.17
CA LEU A 33 6.49 -28.49 -21.07
C LEU A 33 6.51 -27.11 -20.41
N THR A 34 6.56 -26.06 -21.21
CA THR A 34 6.29 -24.69 -20.76
C THR A 34 4.80 -24.59 -20.45
N VAL A 35 4.45 -24.85 -19.19
CA VAL A 35 3.31 -24.22 -18.56
C VAL A 35 3.89 -23.46 -17.37
N ALA A 36 4.30 -22.22 -17.64
CA ALA A 36 4.54 -21.26 -16.57
C ALA A 36 3.17 -20.94 -15.96
N PHE A 37 2.75 -21.68 -14.94
CA PHE A 37 1.88 -21.10 -13.93
C PHE A 37 2.80 -20.24 -13.06
N SER A 38 3.00 -18.99 -13.48
CA SER A 38 3.35 -17.95 -12.51
C SER A 38 2.11 -17.74 -11.66
N ALA A 39 2.00 -18.47 -10.55
CA ALA A 39 1.25 -17.95 -9.43
C ALA A 39 2.01 -16.70 -8.99
N SER A 40 1.61 -15.54 -9.52
CA SER A 40 2.00 -14.27 -8.95
C SER A 40 1.40 -14.25 -7.55
N THR A 41 2.19 -14.61 -6.54
CA THR A 41 1.94 -14.16 -5.19
C THR A 41 1.83 -12.64 -5.29
N SER A 42 0.63 -12.09 -5.04
CA SER A 42 0.42 -10.66 -5.10
C SER A 42 1.26 -10.03 -4.00
N PHE A 43 2.45 -9.58 -4.35
CA PHE A 43 3.14 -8.56 -3.58
C PHE A 43 2.16 -7.40 -3.39
N ALA A 44 2.24 -6.72 -2.24
CA ALA A 44 1.48 -5.50 -2.01
C ALA A 44 1.89 -4.49 -3.10
N ILE A 45 1.08 -4.39 -4.15
CA ILE A 45 1.29 -3.44 -5.23
C ILE A 45 0.49 -2.20 -4.83
N ASP A 46 1.13 -1.04 -4.84
CA ASP A 46 0.41 0.23 -4.69
C ASP A 46 -0.54 0.38 -5.86
N ARG A 47 -1.81 0.68 -5.56
CA ARG A 47 -2.87 0.71 -6.56
C ARG A 47 -3.65 1.99 -6.50
N MET A 48 -4.14 2.40 -7.65
CA MET A 48 -5.15 3.44 -7.76
C MET A 48 -6.52 2.81 -8.02
N TYR A 49 -7.54 3.40 -7.42
CA TYR A 49 -8.94 2.99 -7.56
C TYR A 49 -9.73 4.20 -8.01
N TRP A 50 -10.61 4.03 -8.99
CA TRP A 50 -11.48 5.13 -9.42
C TRP A 50 -12.90 4.65 -9.68
N SER A 51 -13.85 5.52 -9.36
CA SER A 51 -15.25 5.33 -9.73
C SER A 51 -15.53 5.94 -11.11
N ASP A 52 -16.31 5.24 -11.93
CA ASP A 52 -16.77 5.71 -13.23
C ASP A 52 -18.29 5.59 -13.34
N ARG A 53 -18.95 6.74 -13.47
CA ARG A 53 -20.42 6.83 -13.54
C ARG A 53 -20.99 6.49 -14.92
N GLY A 54 -20.17 6.51 -15.97
CA GLY A 54 -20.61 6.15 -17.32
C GLY A 54 -20.63 4.64 -17.46
N GLN A 55 -19.53 4.02 -17.00
CA GLN A 55 -19.37 2.57 -17.01
C GLN A 55 -20.12 1.87 -15.87
N ASN A 56 -20.50 2.60 -14.82
CA ASN A 56 -21.09 2.06 -13.59
C ASN A 56 -20.17 1.03 -12.91
N THR A 57 -18.90 1.38 -12.82
CA THR A 57 -17.85 0.51 -12.27
C THR A 57 -17.02 1.26 -11.22
N ILE A 58 -16.39 0.48 -10.34
CA ILE A 58 -15.14 0.87 -9.69
C ILE A 58 -14.04 0.06 -10.36
N MET A 59 -13.04 0.76 -10.86
CA MET A 59 -11.89 0.18 -11.52
C MET A 59 -10.65 0.31 -10.65
N ARG A 60 -9.64 -0.50 -10.96
CA ARG A 60 -8.35 -0.50 -10.29
C ARG A 60 -7.22 -0.72 -11.29
N ALA A 61 -6.06 -0.16 -10.99
CA ALA A 61 -4.81 -0.41 -11.70
C ALA A 61 -3.62 -0.17 -10.79
N ASP A 62 -2.42 -0.52 -11.26
CA ASP A 62 -1.17 -0.13 -10.62
C ASP A 62 -0.94 1.39 -10.81
N LEU A 63 -0.15 2.02 -9.92
CA LEU A 63 0.07 3.48 -9.95
C LEU A 63 0.72 4.01 -11.25
N ASP A 64 1.36 3.15 -12.04
CA ASP A 64 1.94 3.47 -13.34
C ASP A 64 0.95 3.32 -14.51
N GLY A 65 -0.28 2.88 -14.23
CA GLY A 65 -1.33 2.64 -15.22
C GLY A 65 -1.29 1.25 -15.85
N THR A 66 -0.43 0.34 -15.39
CA THR A 66 -0.45 -1.05 -15.82
C THR A 66 -1.50 -1.86 -15.06
N ASN A 67 -1.83 -3.04 -15.60
CA ASN A 67 -2.79 -3.98 -15.01
C ASN A 67 -4.18 -3.40 -14.64
N PRO A 68 -4.83 -2.63 -15.55
CA PRO A 68 -6.17 -2.15 -15.28
C PRO A 68 -7.19 -3.29 -15.26
N GLU A 69 -8.10 -3.25 -14.31
CA GLU A 69 -9.20 -4.20 -14.18
C GLU A 69 -10.48 -3.51 -13.67
N VAL A 70 -11.62 -4.07 -14.07
CA VAL A 70 -12.90 -3.74 -13.42
C VAL A 70 -12.95 -4.50 -12.11
N LEU A 71 -13.00 -3.77 -11.00
CA LEU A 71 -13.03 -4.36 -9.67
C LEU A 71 -14.47 -4.66 -9.23
N VAL A 72 -15.37 -3.70 -9.43
CA VAL A 72 -16.80 -3.85 -9.13
C VAL A 72 -17.61 -3.29 -10.30
N ASP A 73 -18.67 -3.98 -10.70
CA ASP A 73 -19.59 -3.58 -11.77
C ASP A 73 -21.05 -3.50 -11.30
N GLY A 74 -21.95 -3.07 -12.19
CA GLY A 74 -23.39 -3.03 -11.90
C GLY A 74 -23.82 -1.95 -10.91
N LEU A 75 -23.01 -0.91 -10.73
CA LEU A 75 -23.27 0.20 -9.80
C LEU A 75 -24.32 1.17 -10.35
N SER A 76 -24.82 2.08 -9.52
CA SER A 76 -25.87 3.04 -9.87
C SER A 76 -25.42 4.47 -9.59
N GLU A 77 -24.29 4.88 -10.14
CA GLU A 77 -23.59 6.14 -9.81
C GLU A 77 -22.76 6.12 -8.52
N ALA A 78 -21.83 5.17 -8.42
CA ALA A 78 -20.77 5.25 -7.42
C ALA A 78 -19.98 6.57 -7.56
N ARG A 79 -19.77 7.26 -6.42
CA ARG A 79 -19.06 8.54 -6.35
C ARG A 79 -17.79 8.38 -5.51
N GLY A 80 -17.81 8.80 -4.25
CA GLY A 80 -16.68 8.67 -3.35
C GLY A 80 -16.30 7.20 -3.17
N VAL A 81 -15.00 6.93 -3.20
CA VAL A 81 -14.40 5.61 -2.94
C VAL A 81 -13.29 5.79 -1.91
N ALA A 82 -13.18 4.86 -0.96
CA ALA A 82 -12.14 4.85 0.05
C ALA A 82 -11.67 3.41 0.31
N VAL A 83 -10.39 3.23 0.60
CA VAL A 83 -9.76 1.93 0.78
C VAL A 83 -9.34 1.75 2.24
N ASP A 84 -9.79 0.65 2.84
CA ASP A 84 -9.25 0.13 4.11
C ASP A 84 -8.30 -0.99 3.75
N TYR A 85 -7.02 -0.64 3.65
CA TYR A 85 -5.99 -1.60 3.30
C TYR A 85 -5.85 -2.68 4.38
N GLU A 86 -5.74 -2.27 5.64
CA GLU A 86 -5.42 -3.15 6.76
C GLU A 86 -6.40 -4.34 6.85
N ASN A 87 -7.68 -4.10 6.55
CA ASN A 87 -8.71 -5.13 6.59
C ASN A 87 -9.10 -5.66 5.21
N GLY A 88 -8.45 -5.21 4.13
CA GLY A 88 -8.70 -5.71 2.79
C GLY A 88 -10.05 -5.27 2.22
N MET A 89 -10.55 -4.09 2.57
CA MET A 89 -11.91 -3.63 2.23
C MET A 89 -11.93 -2.36 1.38
N LEU A 90 -12.93 -2.26 0.50
CA LEU A 90 -13.23 -1.08 -0.30
C LEU A 90 -14.61 -0.54 0.11
N TYR A 91 -14.75 0.77 0.25
CA TYR A 91 -16.00 1.45 0.59
C TYR A 91 -16.37 2.47 -0.47
N TRP A 92 -17.66 2.64 -0.74
CA TRP A 92 -18.14 3.69 -1.63
C TRP A 92 -19.54 4.20 -1.27
N ALA A 93 -19.81 5.40 -1.73
CA ALA A 93 -21.14 6.00 -1.75
C ALA A 93 -21.76 5.82 -3.14
N ASP A 94 -22.91 5.14 -3.20
CA ASP A 94 -23.70 5.02 -4.42
C ASP A 94 -24.87 6.01 -4.36
N ASN A 95 -24.81 7.01 -5.24
CA ASN A 95 -25.77 8.10 -5.23
C ASN A 95 -27.11 7.73 -5.88
N GLY A 96 -27.15 6.82 -6.84
CA GLY A 96 -28.40 6.44 -7.48
C GLY A 96 -29.25 5.51 -6.62
N THR A 97 -28.62 4.68 -5.77
CA THR A 97 -29.35 3.89 -4.77
C THR A 97 -29.51 4.59 -3.41
N ASN A 98 -28.76 5.66 -3.15
CA ASN A 98 -28.64 6.32 -1.84
C ASN A 98 -28.17 5.35 -0.75
N GLU A 99 -27.07 4.67 -1.03
CA GLU A 99 -26.49 3.65 -0.16
C GLU A 99 -25.01 3.91 0.10
N ILE A 100 -24.55 3.49 1.27
CA ILE A 100 -23.11 3.26 1.51
C ILE A 100 -22.88 1.76 1.43
N GLN A 101 -21.92 1.37 0.61
CA GLN A 101 -21.63 -0.02 0.30
C GLN A 101 -20.14 -0.30 0.47
N ARG A 102 -19.81 -1.58 0.58
CA ARG A 102 -18.43 -2.05 0.66
C ARG A 102 -18.25 -3.40 -0.02
N SER A 103 -17.00 -3.75 -0.31
CA SER A 103 -16.60 -5.07 -0.81
C SER A 103 -15.24 -5.44 -0.25
N MET A 104 -14.82 -6.68 -0.45
CA MET A 104 -13.40 -7.02 -0.34
C MET A 104 -12.60 -6.30 -1.46
N LEU A 105 -11.30 -6.12 -1.27
CA LEU A 105 -10.41 -5.48 -2.24
C LEU A 105 -10.12 -6.33 -3.48
N ASP A 106 -10.64 -7.56 -3.55
CA ASP A 106 -10.71 -8.34 -4.80
C ASP A 106 -12.04 -8.14 -5.56
N GLY A 107 -12.90 -7.22 -5.08
CA GLY A 107 -14.21 -6.92 -5.64
C GLY A 107 -15.32 -7.88 -5.20
N SER A 108 -14.99 -8.94 -4.45
CA SER A 108 -15.96 -9.92 -3.99
C SER A 108 -16.76 -9.41 -2.78
N ASN A 109 -17.87 -10.10 -2.48
CA ASN A 109 -18.68 -9.84 -1.29
C ASN A 109 -19.15 -8.38 -1.16
N VAL A 110 -19.71 -7.84 -2.24
CA VAL A 110 -20.40 -6.54 -2.25
C VAL A 110 -21.55 -6.56 -1.24
N GLN A 111 -21.57 -5.60 -0.32
CA GLN A 111 -22.54 -5.46 0.74
C GLN A 111 -23.00 -4.01 0.85
N THR A 112 -24.33 -3.81 0.90
CA THR A 112 -24.90 -2.54 1.37
C THR A 112 -24.84 -2.52 2.89
N ILE A 113 -24.12 -1.54 3.44
CA ILE A 113 -23.95 -1.37 4.89
C ILE A 113 -24.86 -0.28 5.46
N VAL A 114 -25.26 0.69 4.64
CA VAL A 114 -26.21 1.75 5.04
C VAL A 114 -27.22 1.97 3.92
N SER A 115 -28.50 1.98 4.26
CA SER A 115 -29.61 2.18 3.32
C SER A 115 -30.84 2.81 4.01
N ASN A 116 -31.66 3.55 3.26
CA ASN A 116 -32.79 4.31 3.83
C ASN A 116 -33.88 3.47 4.50
N ASN A 117 -33.99 2.18 4.14
CA ASN A 117 -34.94 1.25 4.75
C ASN A 117 -34.57 0.86 6.19
N THR A 118 -33.33 1.08 6.63
CA THR A 118 -32.88 0.78 8.00
C THR A 118 -32.74 2.02 8.88
N LEU A 119 -32.95 3.23 8.32
CA LEU A 119 -32.66 4.49 9.01
C LEU A 119 -33.92 5.30 9.39
N PRO A 120 -33.88 6.00 10.54
CA PRO A 120 -34.81 7.09 10.85
C PRO A 120 -34.76 8.19 9.79
N THR A 121 -35.87 8.92 9.62
CA THR A 121 -36.01 9.94 8.57
C THR A 121 -34.93 11.02 8.62
N GLU A 122 -34.49 11.45 9.81
CA GLU A 122 -33.40 12.43 9.94
C GLU A 122 -32.05 11.93 9.40
N GLN A 123 -31.78 10.63 9.46
CA GLN A 123 -30.51 10.01 9.08
C GLN A 123 -30.50 9.47 7.65
N GLN A 124 -31.67 9.43 7.00
CA GLN A 124 -31.80 8.94 5.63
C GLN A 124 -30.90 9.71 4.67
N LEU A 125 -30.26 8.98 3.77
CA LEU A 125 -29.43 9.49 2.69
C LEU A 125 -30.31 10.05 1.57
N SER A 126 -29.86 11.13 0.96
CA SER A 126 -30.50 11.75 -0.21
C SER A 126 -29.51 12.04 -1.32
N PHE A 127 -28.24 12.29 -0.98
CA PHE A 127 -27.16 12.43 -1.95
C PHE A 127 -25.83 12.10 -1.29
N PRO A 128 -25.54 10.82 -1.03
CA PRO A 128 -24.21 10.44 -0.55
C PRO A 128 -23.18 10.69 -1.67
N ALA A 129 -22.12 11.40 -1.35
CA ALA A 129 -21.09 11.83 -2.29
C ALA A 129 -19.72 11.25 -1.93
N GLY A 130 -18.88 11.99 -1.21
CA GLY A 130 -17.56 11.54 -0.76
C GLY A 130 -17.63 10.55 0.41
N VAL A 131 -16.62 9.70 0.52
CA VAL A 131 -16.44 8.75 1.64
C VAL A 131 -14.99 8.86 2.14
N ALA A 132 -14.81 8.82 3.46
CA ALA A 132 -13.52 8.75 4.13
C ALA A 132 -13.58 7.72 5.26
N LEU A 133 -12.43 7.19 5.67
CA LEU A 133 -12.33 6.13 6.67
C LEU A 133 -11.41 6.56 7.81
N ASP A 134 -11.81 6.22 9.03
CA ASP A 134 -10.98 6.21 10.22
C ASP A 134 -10.95 4.76 10.70
N VAL A 135 -10.04 3.99 10.10
CA VAL A 135 -9.92 2.55 10.33
C VAL A 135 -9.58 2.23 11.79
N PRO A 136 -8.64 2.93 12.45
CA PRO A 136 -8.34 2.67 13.87
C PRO A 136 -9.52 2.89 14.80
N ALA A 137 -10.36 3.90 14.57
CA ALA A 137 -11.59 4.11 15.34
C ALA A 137 -12.77 3.26 14.86
N GLY A 138 -12.59 2.50 13.77
CA GLY A 138 -13.63 1.68 13.16
C GLY A 138 -14.78 2.50 12.60
N LYS A 139 -14.51 3.67 11.99
CA LYS A 139 -15.53 4.58 11.44
C LYS A 139 -15.43 4.77 9.92
N VAL A 140 -16.60 4.92 9.30
CA VAL A 140 -16.77 5.43 7.93
C VAL A 140 -17.52 6.75 7.99
N TYR A 141 -17.02 7.75 7.28
CA TYR A 141 -17.60 9.08 7.13
C TYR A 141 -18.09 9.27 5.70
N TRP A 142 -19.20 9.96 5.51
CA TRP A 142 -19.64 10.39 4.18
C TRP A 142 -20.25 11.79 4.20
N ALA A 143 -20.12 12.48 3.08
CA ALA A 143 -20.82 13.73 2.84
C ALA A 143 -22.17 13.44 2.16
N ASP A 144 -23.27 13.97 2.71
CA ASP A 144 -24.56 14.01 2.03
C ASP A 144 -24.87 15.44 1.55
N ALA A 145 -24.75 15.64 0.25
CA ALA A 145 -24.80 16.96 -0.36
C ALA A 145 -26.20 17.58 -0.38
N THR A 146 -27.27 16.77 -0.34
CA THR A 146 -28.65 17.30 -0.34
C THR A 146 -29.15 17.52 1.08
N LYS A 147 -28.67 16.73 2.04
CA LYS A 147 -28.97 16.93 3.45
C LYS A 147 -28.16 18.06 4.09
N GLY A 148 -27.00 18.41 3.54
CA GLY A 148 -26.09 19.35 4.19
C GLY A 148 -25.39 18.72 5.39
N HIS A 149 -25.14 17.41 5.35
CA HIS A 149 -24.59 16.67 6.48
C HIS A 149 -23.24 16.05 6.16
N ILE A 150 -22.34 16.02 7.14
CA ILE A 150 -21.35 14.95 7.27
C ILE A 150 -21.95 13.92 8.24
N GLN A 151 -22.03 12.68 7.81
CA GLN A 151 -22.54 11.58 8.63
C GLN A 151 -21.42 10.56 8.83
N ARG A 152 -21.56 9.74 9.87
CA ARG A 152 -20.65 8.62 10.09
C ARG A 152 -21.37 7.41 10.67
N ALA A 153 -20.72 6.26 10.56
CA ALA A 153 -21.16 4.99 11.13
C ALA A 153 -19.93 4.17 11.53
N ASN A 154 -20.14 3.05 12.21
CA ASN A 154 -19.13 2.01 12.28
C ASN A 154 -18.81 1.46 10.87
N LEU A 155 -17.64 0.87 10.67
CA LEU A 155 -17.23 0.26 9.38
C LEU A 155 -18.21 -0.82 8.87
N ASP A 156 -19.03 -1.41 9.73
CA ASP A 156 -20.09 -2.37 9.35
C ASP A 156 -21.45 -1.72 9.05
N GLY A 157 -21.54 -0.38 9.11
CA GLY A 157 -22.77 0.40 8.90
C GLY A 157 -23.64 0.57 10.15
N SER A 158 -23.28 -0.03 11.29
CA SER A 158 -24.02 0.17 12.53
C SER A 158 -23.75 1.55 13.14
N ASN A 159 -24.66 2.01 14.02
CA ASN A 159 -24.55 3.30 14.73
C ASN A 159 -24.38 4.51 13.80
N VAL A 160 -25.26 4.62 12.81
CA VAL A 160 -25.33 5.82 11.96
C VAL A 160 -25.68 7.04 12.81
N GLU A 161 -24.90 8.10 12.64
CA GLU A 161 -25.12 9.40 13.28
C GLU A 161 -24.81 10.56 12.33
N ILE A 162 -25.48 11.69 12.56
CA ILE A 162 -25.15 12.96 11.93
C ILE A 162 -23.98 13.54 12.71
N PHE A 163 -22.80 13.58 12.08
CA PHE A 163 -21.57 14.06 12.71
C PHE A 163 -21.47 15.58 12.66
N VAL A 164 -21.82 16.16 11.50
CA VAL A 164 -21.93 17.61 11.31
C VAL A 164 -23.21 17.90 10.53
N GLU A 165 -24.02 18.82 11.06
CA GLU A 165 -25.19 19.38 10.37
C GLU A 165 -24.88 20.82 9.97
N MET A 166 -25.02 21.14 8.68
CA MET A 166 -24.77 22.46 8.12
C MET A 166 -26.06 23.01 7.49
N ASP A 167 -26.33 24.30 7.67
CA ASP A 167 -27.53 24.96 7.15
C ASP A 167 -27.27 25.53 5.75
N GLN A 168 -28.03 25.07 4.74
CA GLN A 168 -27.96 25.51 3.34
C GLN A 168 -26.63 25.24 2.62
N ASP A 169 -25.86 24.29 3.14
CA ASP A 169 -24.57 23.85 2.61
C ASP A 169 -24.73 22.53 1.82
N ALA A 170 -23.77 22.24 0.94
CA ALA A 170 -23.76 21.03 0.12
C ALA A 170 -22.36 20.38 0.18
N PRO A 171 -22.02 19.69 1.30
CA PRO A 171 -20.74 19.03 1.43
C PRO A 171 -20.62 17.95 0.36
N TYR A 172 -19.41 17.77 -0.17
CA TYR A 172 -19.24 16.98 -1.38
C TYR A 172 -18.18 15.89 -1.25
N PHE A 173 -16.89 16.22 -1.18
CA PHE A 173 -15.85 15.23 -0.91
C PHE A 173 -15.28 15.41 0.48
N VAL A 174 -14.89 14.31 1.10
CA VAL A 174 -14.36 14.25 2.46
C VAL A 174 -13.08 13.42 2.46
N THR A 175 -12.09 13.83 3.25
CA THR A 175 -10.83 13.09 3.50
C THR A 175 -10.47 13.21 4.99
N ALA A 176 -9.73 12.23 5.52
CA ALA A 176 -9.37 12.16 6.94
C ALA A 176 -7.86 12.20 7.13
N ASP A 177 -7.42 13.05 8.04
CA ASP A 177 -6.08 13.07 8.61
C ASP A 177 -6.13 12.33 9.96
N LEU A 178 -5.77 11.06 9.93
CA LEU A 178 -5.82 10.21 11.12
C LEU A 178 -4.68 10.50 12.09
N GLU A 179 -3.58 11.09 11.62
CA GLU A 179 -2.43 11.42 12.48
C GLU A 179 -2.72 12.64 13.33
N ASN A 180 -3.22 13.72 12.71
CA ASN A 180 -3.57 14.96 13.42
C ASN A 180 -5.04 15.00 13.87
N GLN A 181 -5.78 13.90 13.68
CA GLN A 181 -7.17 13.75 14.13
C GLN A 181 -8.13 14.79 13.54
N HIS A 182 -8.01 15.06 12.23
CA HIS A 182 -8.85 16.01 11.52
C HIS A 182 -9.64 15.36 10.37
N LEU A 183 -10.83 15.88 10.12
CA LEU A 183 -11.64 15.57 8.94
C LEU A 183 -11.79 16.83 8.09
N TYR A 184 -11.51 16.72 6.79
CA TYR A 184 -11.61 17.82 5.84
C TYR A 184 -12.68 17.53 4.81
N TRP A 185 -13.41 18.56 4.37
CA TRP A 185 -14.33 18.43 3.25
C TRP A 185 -14.43 19.68 2.41
N THR A 186 -14.79 19.48 1.16
CA THR A 186 -15.22 20.55 0.26
C THR A 186 -16.72 20.68 0.30
N ASP A 187 -17.20 21.92 0.24
CA ASP A 187 -18.60 22.26 0.11
C ASP A 187 -18.85 22.94 -1.24
N GLN A 188 -19.57 22.26 -2.13
CA GLN A 188 -19.87 22.78 -3.47
C GLN A 188 -20.99 23.83 -3.47
N GLY A 189 -21.76 23.93 -2.39
CA GLY A 189 -22.88 24.86 -2.24
C GLY A 189 -22.42 26.21 -1.74
N SER A 190 -21.63 26.22 -0.67
CA SER A 190 -21.07 27.44 -0.08
C SER A 190 -19.69 27.82 -0.60
N GLY A 191 -19.03 26.95 -1.38
CA GLY A 191 -17.73 27.25 -1.97
C GLY A 191 -16.62 27.30 -0.91
N LYS A 192 -16.64 26.36 0.03
CA LYS A 192 -15.73 26.32 1.17
C LYS A 192 -14.93 25.03 1.22
N LEU A 193 -13.73 25.12 1.80
CA LEU A 193 -13.00 23.97 2.31
C LEU A 193 -12.99 24.08 3.84
N ASN A 194 -13.56 23.09 4.51
CA ASN A 194 -13.73 23.07 5.96
C ASN A 194 -12.90 21.95 6.59
N ARG A 195 -12.60 22.11 7.88
CA ARG A 195 -11.96 21.13 8.73
C ARG A 195 -12.69 21.05 10.06
N ILE A 196 -12.81 19.86 10.63
CA ILE A 196 -13.25 19.63 12.00
C ILE A 196 -12.35 18.59 12.65
N ASP A 197 -12.26 18.57 13.97
CA ASP A 197 -11.58 17.49 14.69
C ASP A 197 -12.44 16.23 14.65
N LEU A 198 -11.82 15.03 14.64
CA LEU A 198 -12.54 13.75 14.59
C LEU A 198 -13.44 13.49 15.82
N ASP A 199 -13.22 14.23 16.91
CA ASP A 199 -14.09 14.24 18.09
C ASP A 199 -15.36 15.10 17.91
N GLY A 200 -15.50 15.81 16.79
CA GLY A 200 -16.64 16.66 16.44
C GLY A 200 -16.50 18.12 16.88
N GLN A 201 -15.34 18.51 17.41
CA GLN A 201 -15.08 19.86 17.91
C GLN A 201 -14.27 20.68 16.90
N ASN A 202 -14.10 21.98 17.21
CA ASN A 202 -13.20 22.88 16.48
C ASN A 202 -13.42 22.93 14.95
N LEU A 203 -14.69 23.09 14.54
CA LEU A 203 -15.03 23.39 13.15
C LEU A 203 -14.39 24.71 12.69
N VAL A 204 -13.61 24.64 11.61
CA VAL A 204 -12.91 25.77 11.00
C VAL A 204 -13.14 25.76 9.48
N THR A 205 -13.52 26.90 8.91
CA THR A 205 -13.43 27.11 7.46
C THR A 205 -12.01 27.57 7.11
N LEU A 206 -11.33 26.79 6.27
CA LEU A 206 -9.94 27.02 5.87
C LEU A 206 -9.85 27.89 4.62
N VAL A 207 -10.71 27.63 3.63
CA VAL A 207 -10.76 28.36 2.37
C VAL A 207 -12.21 28.75 2.07
N GLU A 208 -12.41 29.96 1.56
CA GLU A 208 -13.69 30.50 1.14
C GLU A 208 -13.67 30.97 -0.32
N ASN A 209 -14.85 31.15 -0.90
CA ASN A 209 -15.06 31.66 -2.26
C ASN A 209 -14.47 30.76 -3.36
N LEU A 210 -14.43 29.45 -3.13
CA LEU A 210 -14.13 28.46 -4.16
C LEU A 210 -15.35 28.32 -5.08
N PRO A 211 -15.25 28.58 -6.40
CA PRO A 211 -16.40 28.57 -7.29
C PRO A 211 -17.16 27.25 -7.36
N LEU A 212 -16.47 26.13 -7.45
CA LEU A 212 -17.10 24.80 -7.45
C LEU A 212 -16.10 23.71 -7.01
N PRO A 213 -15.72 23.68 -5.72
CA PRO A 213 -14.73 22.74 -5.23
C PRO A 213 -15.26 21.30 -5.30
N ARG A 214 -14.38 20.38 -5.68
CA ARG A 214 -14.64 18.94 -5.86
C ARG A 214 -13.74 18.13 -4.96
N GLY A 215 -12.99 17.16 -5.52
CA GLY A 215 -12.16 16.26 -4.73
C GLY A 215 -11.23 17.06 -3.83
N VAL A 216 -10.97 16.52 -2.65
CA VAL A 216 -9.99 17.04 -1.70
C VAL A 216 -9.16 15.88 -1.20
N ASP A 217 -7.86 16.10 -1.10
CA ASP A 217 -6.95 15.17 -0.45
C ASP A 217 -5.77 15.91 0.18
N ILE A 218 -5.02 15.23 1.04
CA ILE A 218 -4.01 15.85 1.90
C ILE A 218 -2.63 15.28 1.63
N ASP A 219 -1.65 16.17 1.51
CA ASP A 219 -0.24 15.83 1.61
C ASP A 219 0.24 16.07 3.04
N LEU A 220 0.22 15.03 3.87
CA LEU A 220 0.64 15.12 5.27
C LEU A 220 2.14 15.44 5.40
N LEU A 221 2.99 14.85 4.56
CA LEU A 221 4.45 15.07 4.59
C LEU A 221 4.83 16.49 4.18
N GLY A 222 4.16 17.01 3.16
CA GLY A 222 4.38 18.38 2.67
C GLY A 222 3.60 19.45 3.43
N GLY A 223 2.63 19.07 4.27
CA GLY A 223 1.72 19.98 4.94
C GLY A 223 0.89 20.79 3.95
N LYS A 224 0.25 20.12 2.98
CA LYS A 224 -0.53 20.78 1.91
C LYS A 224 -1.91 20.14 1.74
N LEU A 225 -2.91 20.97 1.46
CA LEU A 225 -4.26 20.55 1.03
C LEU A 225 -4.34 20.66 -0.48
N TYR A 226 -4.88 19.65 -1.16
CA TYR A 226 -5.08 19.63 -2.61
C TYR A 226 -6.58 19.56 -2.91
N TRP A 227 -7.05 20.31 -3.91
CA TRP A 227 -8.42 20.18 -4.41
C TRP A 227 -8.54 20.45 -5.90
N ALA A 228 -9.62 19.94 -6.49
CA ALA A 228 -10.05 20.33 -7.83
C ALA A 228 -11.14 21.40 -7.74
N ASP A 229 -11.08 22.42 -8.61
CA ASP A 229 -12.20 23.33 -8.85
C ASP A 229 -12.71 23.15 -10.29
N ARG A 230 -13.98 22.77 -10.38
CA ARG A 230 -14.59 22.40 -11.66
C ARG A 230 -15.02 23.61 -12.49
N THR A 231 -15.27 24.77 -11.89
CA THR A 231 -15.70 25.95 -12.64
C THR A 231 -14.52 26.67 -13.27
N ASN A 232 -13.39 26.66 -12.58
CA ASN A 232 -12.15 27.26 -13.06
C ASN A 232 -11.28 26.31 -13.88
N ASP A 233 -11.65 25.03 -14.02
CA ASP A 233 -10.87 24.03 -14.74
C ASP A 233 -9.44 23.83 -14.18
N VAL A 234 -9.30 23.88 -12.84
CA VAL A 234 -8.01 23.85 -12.15
C VAL A 234 -7.88 22.75 -11.09
N VAL A 235 -6.63 22.32 -10.87
CA VAL A 235 -6.20 21.63 -9.66
C VAL A 235 -5.31 22.61 -8.88
N GLN A 236 -5.63 22.79 -7.60
CA GLN A 236 -4.98 23.76 -6.73
C GLN A 236 -4.51 23.10 -5.44
N ARG A 237 -3.63 23.80 -4.73
CA ARG A 237 -3.25 23.45 -3.37
C ARG A 237 -3.13 24.67 -2.47
N SER A 238 -3.06 24.45 -1.17
CA SER A 238 -2.75 25.45 -0.14
C SER A 238 -1.94 24.80 0.98
N ASP A 239 -1.45 25.60 1.94
CA ASP A 239 -1.04 25.09 3.24
C ASP A 239 -2.23 24.43 3.97
N LEU A 240 -1.96 23.57 4.97
CA LEU A 240 -3.02 22.93 5.78
C LEU A 240 -3.93 23.93 6.52
N ASP A 241 -3.48 25.17 6.71
CA ASP A 241 -4.29 26.24 7.30
C ASP A 241 -5.14 27.02 6.27
N GLY A 242 -5.13 26.59 5.00
CA GLY A 242 -5.88 27.20 3.90
C GLY A 242 -5.20 28.40 3.25
N LYS A 243 -4.01 28.82 3.70
CA LYS A 243 -3.27 29.95 3.12
C LYS A 243 -2.38 29.53 1.95
N ASN A 244 -1.86 30.53 1.24
CA ASN A 244 -0.90 30.36 0.16
C ASN A 244 -1.44 29.43 -0.95
N ILE A 245 -2.62 29.79 -1.48
CA ILE A 245 -3.26 29.06 -2.57
C ILE A 245 -2.42 29.16 -3.85
N GLU A 246 -2.11 28.01 -4.44
CA GLU A 246 -1.36 27.85 -5.67
C GLU A 246 -2.18 27.06 -6.69
N THR A 247 -2.21 27.52 -7.94
CA THR A 247 -2.75 26.73 -9.06
C THR A 247 -1.65 25.87 -9.65
N LEU A 248 -1.83 24.56 -9.61
CA LEU A 248 -0.85 23.57 -10.09
C LEU A 248 -1.10 23.16 -11.54
N PHE A 249 -2.38 23.08 -11.90
CA PHE A 249 -2.82 22.71 -13.24
C PHE A 249 -4.01 23.56 -13.65
N GLU A 250 -4.01 24.00 -14.91
CA GLU A 250 -5.12 24.71 -15.56
C GLU A 250 -5.26 24.15 -16.98
N ALA A 251 -6.46 23.64 -17.31
CA ALA A 251 -6.67 23.03 -18.62
C ALA A 251 -6.88 24.08 -19.73
N THR A 252 -6.19 23.90 -20.86
CA THR A 252 -6.42 24.72 -22.06
C THR A 252 -6.66 23.86 -23.30
N PRO A 253 -7.73 24.09 -24.09
CA PRO A 253 -8.82 25.05 -23.87
C PRO A 253 -9.83 24.61 -22.78
N THR A 254 -10.61 25.56 -22.25
CA THR A 254 -11.62 25.38 -21.18
C THR A 254 -12.74 24.43 -21.60
N ARG A 255 -12.58 23.14 -21.28
CA ARG A 255 -13.58 22.06 -21.36
C ARG A 255 -13.33 21.00 -20.29
N ALA A 256 -12.43 21.27 -19.36
CA ALA A 256 -12.08 20.32 -18.33
C ALA A 256 -13.21 20.26 -17.30
N ALA A 257 -13.12 19.25 -16.45
CA ALA A 257 -13.95 19.15 -15.27
C ALA A 257 -13.19 18.27 -14.28
N PRO A 258 -12.10 18.76 -13.67
CA PRO A 258 -11.38 17.99 -12.67
C PRO A 258 -12.33 17.69 -11.51
N HIS A 259 -12.32 16.46 -11.03
CA HIS A 259 -13.18 16.00 -9.94
C HIS A 259 -12.35 15.43 -8.79
N GLY A 260 -12.21 14.11 -8.69
CA GLY A 260 -11.43 13.49 -7.63
C GLY A 260 -9.96 13.81 -7.76
N VAL A 261 -9.32 14.07 -6.62
CA VAL A 261 -7.87 14.17 -6.46
C VAL A 261 -7.44 13.14 -5.42
N ALA A 262 -6.22 12.61 -5.57
CA ALA A 262 -5.60 11.76 -4.57
C ALA A 262 -4.08 11.98 -4.55
N VAL A 263 -3.49 11.95 -3.37
CA VAL A 263 -2.10 12.35 -3.13
C VAL A 263 -1.25 11.16 -2.69
N ASP A 264 -0.11 10.97 -3.35
CA ASP A 264 0.99 10.14 -2.86
C ASP A 264 2.11 11.05 -2.34
N SER A 265 2.02 11.40 -1.06
CA SER A 265 3.02 12.24 -0.38
C SER A 265 4.43 11.68 -0.47
N ARG A 266 4.56 10.34 -0.45
CA ARG A 266 5.87 9.67 -0.34
C ARG A 266 6.63 9.70 -1.65
N ARG A 267 5.92 9.51 -2.77
CA ARG A 267 6.53 9.55 -4.12
C ARG A 267 6.50 10.93 -4.75
N GLY A 268 5.83 11.88 -4.10
CA GLY A 268 5.80 13.25 -4.58
C GLY A 268 4.85 13.42 -5.76
N HIS A 269 3.72 12.70 -5.78
CA HIS A 269 2.75 12.77 -6.87
C HIS A 269 1.35 13.13 -6.40
N VAL A 270 0.64 13.87 -7.24
CA VAL A 270 -0.81 14.05 -7.14
C VAL A 270 -1.47 13.50 -8.40
N TYR A 271 -2.55 12.77 -8.19
CA TYR A 271 -3.37 12.16 -9.23
C TYR A 271 -4.74 12.85 -9.25
N TRP A 272 -5.32 12.97 -10.43
CA TRP A 272 -6.70 13.45 -10.53
C TRP A 272 -7.42 12.88 -11.75
N VAL A 273 -8.73 12.74 -11.60
CA VAL A 273 -9.62 12.41 -12.71
C VAL A 273 -10.29 13.65 -13.25
N ASP A 274 -10.42 13.71 -14.58
CA ASP A 274 -11.13 14.76 -15.28
C ASP A 274 -12.34 14.18 -16.02
N ASN A 275 -13.53 14.65 -15.65
CA ASN A 275 -14.78 14.17 -16.23
C ASN A 275 -15.07 14.79 -17.62
N GLY A 276 -14.54 15.99 -17.90
CA GLY A 276 -14.78 16.73 -19.13
C GLY A 276 -13.83 16.30 -20.24
N LEU A 277 -12.55 16.13 -19.90
CA LEU A 277 -11.51 15.59 -20.78
C LEU A 277 -11.53 14.05 -20.84
N VAL A 278 -12.18 13.40 -19.88
CA VAL A 278 -12.21 11.93 -19.72
C VAL A 278 -10.79 11.39 -19.61
N THR A 279 -10.05 11.92 -18.63
CA THR A 279 -8.66 11.53 -18.38
C THR A 279 -8.42 11.17 -16.91
N LEU A 280 -7.46 10.29 -16.68
CA LEU A 280 -6.80 10.09 -15.39
C LEU A 280 -5.38 10.60 -15.56
N ASN A 281 -4.98 11.53 -14.70
CA ASN A 281 -3.76 12.29 -14.83
C ASN A 281 -2.91 12.17 -13.56
N ARG A 282 -1.62 12.46 -13.70
CA ARG A 282 -0.66 12.55 -12.60
C ARG A 282 0.30 13.71 -12.86
N MET A 283 0.75 14.38 -11.80
CA MET A 283 1.85 15.33 -11.83
C MET A 283 2.63 15.26 -10.53
N ASP A 284 3.78 15.93 -10.48
CA ASP A 284 4.53 16.11 -9.24
C ASP A 284 3.76 17.03 -8.28
N LEU A 285 4.00 16.91 -6.96
CA LEU A 285 3.26 17.68 -5.96
C LEU A 285 3.34 19.19 -6.16
N ASP A 286 4.39 19.71 -6.79
CA ASP A 286 4.58 21.13 -7.13
C ASP A 286 3.98 21.55 -8.48
N GLY A 287 3.28 20.65 -9.16
CA GLY A 287 2.67 20.88 -10.47
C GLY A 287 3.60 20.60 -11.65
N ALA A 288 4.85 20.19 -11.42
CA ALA A 288 5.76 19.81 -12.48
C ALA A 288 5.35 18.48 -13.14
N ASN A 289 5.85 18.26 -14.36
CA ASN A 289 5.75 16.99 -15.08
C ASN A 289 4.32 16.38 -15.19
N PRO A 290 3.29 17.15 -15.61
CA PRO A 290 1.97 16.61 -15.79
C PRO A 290 1.94 15.57 -16.93
N MET A 291 1.27 14.45 -16.68
CA MET A 291 1.07 13.38 -17.65
C MET A 291 -0.33 12.79 -17.56
N ILE A 292 -0.80 12.30 -18.70
CA ILE A 292 -2.05 11.53 -18.79
C ILE A 292 -1.68 10.05 -18.64
N ILE A 293 -2.25 9.38 -17.64
CA ILE A 293 -2.13 7.93 -17.45
C ILE A 293 -3.11 7.22 -18.39
N TYR A 294 -4.38 7.63 -18.35
CA TYR A 294 -5.42 7.14 -19.26
C TYR A 294 -6.15 8.29 -19.92
N SER A 295 -6.40 8.16 -21.23
CA SER A 295 -7.21 9.09 -22.02
C SER A 295 -8.55 8.46 -22.42
N SER A 296 -9.43 9.26 -23.01
CA SER A 296 -10.72 8.82 -23.55
C SER A 296 -10.61 7.61 -24.49
N ASP A 297 -9.52 7.51 -25.23
CA ASP A 297 -9.32 6.48 -26.26
C ASP A 297 -8.87 5.14 -25.66
N SER A 298 -8.55 5.09 -24.36
CA SER A 298 -8.18 3.85 -23.66
C SER A 298 -9.33 2.87 -23.55
N GLY A 299 -10.58 3.35 -23.57
CA GLY A 299 -11.77 2.55 -23.25
C GLY A 299 -11.90 2.19 -21.76
N LEU A 300 -11.04 2.74 -20.89
CA LEU A 300 -11.04 2.52 -19.44
C LEU A 300 -11.77 3.63 -18.67
N LEU A 301 -12.13 4.72 -19.36
CA LEU A 301 -12.79 5.89 -18.77
C LEU A 301 -13.97 6.31 -19.66
N GLU A 302 -15.10 6.61 -19.05
CA GLU A 302 -16.26 7.23 -19.71
C GLU A 302 -16.70 8.47 -18.94
N ARG A 303 -16.93 8.36 -17.63
CA ARG A 303 -17.27 9.49 -16.75
C ARG A 303 -16.63 9.28 -15.38
N PRO A 304 -15.29 9.35 -15.28
CA PRO A 304 -14.61 9.15 -14.01
C PRO A 304 -15.00 10.25 -13.02
N TRP A 305 -15.09 9.89 -11.74
CA TRP A 305 -15.64 10.77 -10.70
C TRP A 305 -14.70 10.98 -9.52
N GLN A 306 -14.34 9.91 -8.81
CA GLN A 306 -13.37 9.97 -7.71
C GLN A 306 -12.18 9.05 -8.02
N ILE A 307 -11.02 9.40 -7.48
CA ILE A 307 -9.84 8.54 -7.39
C ILE A 307 -9.41 8.43 -5.92
N THR A 308 -8.91 7.27 -5.51
CA THR A 308 -8.25 7.05 -4.23
C THR A 308 -7.07 6.12 -4.43
N LEU A 309 -6.10 6.15 -3.52
CA LEU A 309 -4.88 5.37 -3.61
C LEU A 309 -4.81 4.39 -2.45
N ASP A 310 -4.35 3.19 -2.75
CA ASP A 310 -3.97 2.16 -1.79
C ASP A 310 -2.45 2.09 -1.82
N LEU A 311 -1.84 2.90 -0.97
CA LEU A 311 -0.39 3.05 -0.90
C LEU A 311 0.18 2.01 0.08
N ARG A 312 0.08 0.74 -0.30
CA ARG A 312 0.64 -0.38 0.46
C ARG A 312 2.14 -0.44 0.25
N ASN A 313 2.89 0.40 0.95
CA ASN A 313 4.36 0.33 1.04
C ASN A 313 5.06 -0.35 -0.13
N GLY A 314 4.95 0.19 -1.33
CA GLY A 314 5.99 -0.01 -2.34
C GLY A 314 7.25 0.77 -1.96
N THR A 315 7.91 0.44 -0.84
CA THR A 315 9.34 0.09 -0.89
C THR A 315 10.13 0.71 -2.08
N CYS A 316 10.85 1.84 -1.85
CA CYS A 316 12.01 2.47 -2.60
C CYS A 316 11.74 3.70 -3.53
N ARG A 317 12.56 4.75 -3.68
CA ARG A 317 13.64 5.52 -2.97
C ARG A 317 13.73 6.90 -3.73
N TRP A 318 14.52 7.87 -3.26
CA TRP A 318 14.54 9.28 -3.70
C TRP A 318 14.88 9.58 -5.17
N ASP A 319 15.45 8.64 -5.93
CA ASP A 319 15.56 8.70 -7.39
C ASP A 319 15.29 7.31 -7.99
N ALA A 320 14.51 7.23 -9.05
CA ALA A 320 13.90 5.99 -9.51
C ALA A 320 14.89 4.96 -10.11
N THR A 321 14.62 3.65 -9.93
CA THR A 321 14.53 2.62 -11.00
C THR A 321 14.40 1.15 -10.52
N SER A 322 14.56 0.83 -9.22
CA SER A 322 14.31 -0.54 -8.75
C SER A 322 13.98 -0.62 -7.25
N CYS A 323 12.91 -1.33 -6.94
CA CYS A 323 12.42 -1.63 -5.59
C CYS A 323 12.99 -2.96 -5.08
N ASP A 324 14.25 -2.95 -4.60
CA ASP A 324 14.83 -4.09 -3.89
C ASP A 324 15.08 -3.76 -2.41
N VAL A 325 14.84 -4.74 -1.53
CA VAL A 325 14.99 -4.68 -0.07
C VAL A 325 16.34 -4.09 0.35
N THR A 326 17.40 -4.45 -0.38
CA THR A 326 18.76 -3.96 -0.17
C THR A 326 18.84 -2.43 -0.12
N SER A 327 18.14 -1.76 -1.05
CA SER A 327 18.17 -0.30 -1.15
C SER A 327 17.43 0.43 -0.02
N GLN A 328 16.53 -0.24 0.71
CA GLN A 328 15.83 0.32 1.86
C GLN A 328 16.60 0.16 3.15
N ALA A 329 17.18 -1.02 3.38
CA ALA A 329 18.09 -1.24 4.50
C ALA A 329 19.22 -0.19 4.49
N GLU A 330 19.81 0.05 3.31
CA GLU A 330 20.81 1.11 3.12
C GLU A 330 20.31 2.53 3.47
N ARG A 331 18.99 2.80 3.43
CA ARG A 331 18.43 4.12 3.84
C ARG A 331 18.45 4.24 5.34
N ILE A 332 18.00 3.19 6.01
CA ILE A 332 17.96 3.13 7.46
C ILE A 332 19.38 3.25 7.99
N ASP A 333 20.33 2.54 7.37
CA ASP A 333 21.75 2.60 7.70
C ASP A 333 22.36 3.99 7.49
N ALA A 334 22.06 4.63 6.35
CA ALA A 334 22.56 5.98 6.04
C ALA A 334 22.03 7.03 7.02
N LEU A 335 20.74 6.96 7.37
CA LEU A 335 20.15 7.87 8.34
C LEU A 335 20.67 7.61 9.75
N ALA A 336 20.77 6.34 10.17
CA ALA A 336 21.37 5.99 11.46
C ALA A 336 22.81 6.48 11.57
N GLN A 337 23.58 6.37 10.49
CA GLN A 337 24.93 6.94 10.42
C GLN A 337 24.92 8.47 10.53
N ALA A 338 24.04 9.17 9.81
CA ALA A 338 23.92 10.63 9.85
C ALA A 338 23.58 11.15 11.25
N ILE A 339 22.68 10.45 11.97
CA ILE A 339 22.32 10.75 13.36
C ILE A 339 23.55 10.57 14.27
N ARG A 340 24.27 9.45 14.15
CA ARG A 340 25.50 9.20 14.94
C ARG A 340 26.59 10.23 14.67
N ASP A 341 26.69 10.72 13.44
CA ASP A 341 27.66 11.73 13.03
C ASP A 341 27.23 13.17 13.43
N GLY A 342 26.00 13.35 13.94
CA GLY A 342 25.45 14.66 14.29
C GLY A 342 25.27 15.57 13.08
N SER A 343 24.83 15.00 11.96
CA SER A 343 24.54 15.74 10.72
C SER A 343 23.43 16.79 10.94
N ASN A 344 23.48 17.89 10.19
CA ASN A 344 22.38 18.86 10.08
C ASN A 344 21.92 19.00 8.63
N ASP A 345 22.20 17.99 7.81
CA ASP A 345 21.79 18.00 6.41
C ASP A 345 20.27 17.80 6.34
N SER A 346 19.59 18.77 5.73
CA SER A 346 18.14 18.77 5.57
C SER A 346 17.61 17.55 4.79
N GLN A 347 18.47 16.81 4.07
CA GLN A 347 18.05 15.56 3.43
C GLN A 347 17.72 14.43 4.44
N PHE A 348 18.23 14.53 5.66
CA PHE A 348 18.01 13.55 6.73
C PHE A 348 16.99 14.02 7.78
N ASP A 349 16.53 15.26 7.70
CA ASP A 349 15.42 15.82 8.48
C ASP A 349 14.09 15.44 7.79
N LEU A 350 13.62 14.24 8.10
CA LEU A 350 12.47 13.62 7.44
C LEU A 350 11.14 14.04 8.06
N ASN A 351 11.13 14.39 9.35
CA ASN A 351 9.95 14.89 10.04
C ASN A 351 9.81 16.43 9.96
N ARG A 352 10.81 17.13 9.39
CA ARG A 352 10.85 18.58 9.15
C ARG A 352 10.81 19.41 10.44
N ASP A 353 11.34 18.89 11.54
CA ASP A 353 11.47 19.63 12.79
C ASP A 353 12.76 20.47 12.87
N SER A 354 13.57 20.48 11.79
CA SER A 354 14.86 21.17 11.68
C SER A 354 15.98 20.54 12.52
N VAL A 355 15.80 19.30 12.98
CA VAL A 355 16.78 18.50 13.70
C VAL A 355 16.93 17.16 12.97
N VAL A 356 18.14 16.58 12.96
CA VAL A 356 18.36 15.21 12.48
C VAL A 356 18.61 14.32 13.69
N ASP A 357 17.60 13.57 14.11
CA ASP A 357 17.67 12.73 15.31
C ASP A 357 16.88 11.40 15.20
N ALA A 358 16.71 10.72 16.34
CA ALA A 358 16.02 9.43 16.40
C ALA A 358 14.55 9.52 15.94
N SER A 359 13.93 10.70 15.97
CA SER A 359 12.58 10.97 15.48
C SER A 359 12.51 10.82 13.97
N ASP A 360 13.53 11.26 13.22
CA ASP A 360 13.63 11.03 11.77
C ASP A 360 13.77 9.56 11.44
N ARG A 361 14.58 8.84 12.24
CA ARG A 361 14.74 7.39 12.06
C ARG A 361 13.44 6.65 12.33
N LYS A 362 12.73 7.03 13.39
CA LYS A 362 11.40 6.50 13.69
C LYS A 362 10.44 6.80 12.54
N PHE A 363 10.46 8.02 12.02
CA PHE A 363 9.68 8.43 10.87
C PHE A 363 9.98 7.58 9.64
N LEU A 364 11.27 7.35 9.33
CA LEU A 364 11.68 6.49 8.25
C LEU A 364 11.18 5.05 8.42
N VAL A 365 11.44 4.43 9.57
CA VAL A 365 11.14 3.02 9.85
C VAL A 365 9.64 2.78 9.91
N GLU A 366 8.92 3.51 10.76
CA GLU A 366 7.51 3.26 11.06
C GLU A 366 6.56 3.90 10.04
N TYR A 367 6.94 5.04 9.44
CA TYR A 367 6.03 5.84 8.63
C TYR A 367 6.40 5.90 7.15
N LEU A 368 7.68 5.89 6.77
CA LEU A 368 8.05 5.91 5.34
C LEU A 368 8.22 4.51 4.75
N LEU A 369 8.77 3.58 5.54
CA LEU A 369 8.94 2.18 5.17
C LEU A 369 7.83 1.30 5.74
N SER A 370 7.12 1.78 6.76
CA SER A 370 6.16 1.06 7.60
C SER A 370 6.55 -0.40 7.87
N THR A 371 7.81 -0.54 8.26
CA THR A 371 8.39 -1.72 8.90
C THR A 371 8.50 -1.44 10.41
N VAL A 372 9.11 -2.35 11.16
CA VAL A 372 9.37 -2.20 12.60
C VAL A 372 10.76 -2.64 12.96
N PRO A 373 11.34 -2.12 14.06
CA PRO A 373 12.53 -2.72 14.64
C PRO A 373 12.34 -4.23 14.82
N GLY A 374 13.26 -5.03 14.28
CA GLY A 374 13.13 -6.48 14.26
C GLY A 374 12.95 -7.08 12.85
N ASP A 375 12.27 -6.38 11.94
CA ASP A 375 12.03 -6.83 10.57
C ASP A 375 13.28 -6.60 9.70
N SER A 376 14.15 -7.60 9.65
CA SER A 376 15.48 -7.51 9.01
C SER A 376 15.40 -7.71 7.51
N ASN A 377 14.42 -8.45 7.02
CA ASN A 377 14.24 -8.67 5.58
C ASN A 377 13.31 -7.61 4.93
N LEU A 378 12.77 -6.68 5.73
CA LEU A 378 11.87 -5.61 5.32
C LEU A 378 10.62 -6.13 4.59
N ASP A 379 10.11 -7.29 5.01
CA ASP A 379 8.89 -7.86 4.46
C ASP A 379 7.61 -7.32 5.13
N GLY A 380 7.77 -6.44 6.11
CA GLY A 380 6.71 -5.78 6.88
C GLY A 380 6.33 -6.53 8.16
N TYR A 381 6.91 -7.70 8.42
CA TYR A 381 6.60 -8.54 9.56
C TYR A 381 7.84 -8.85 10.39
N PHE A 382 7.73 -8.74 11.71
CA PHE A 382 8.81 -9.18 12.60
C PHE A 382 8.59 -10.64 13.02
N THR A 383 9.39 -11.54 12.47
CA THR A 383 9.22 -12.99 12.59
C THR A 383 10.51 -13.74 12.94
N SER A 384 10.40 -15.05 13.15
CA SER A 384 11.59 -15.90 13.27
C SER A 384 12.54 -15.89 12.06
N ASN A 385 12.06 -15.58 10.85
CA ASN A 385 12.90 -15.47 9.66
C ASN A 385 13.84 -14.27 9.72
N ASP A 386 13.43 -13.19 10.38
CA ASP A 386 14.26 -11.99 10.56
C ASP A 386 15.44 -12.26 11.47
N PHE A 387 15.24 -13.05 12.51
CA PHE A 387 16.35 -13.53 13.33
C PHE A 387 17.31 -14.38 12.51
N VAL A 388 16.83 -15.24 11.62
CA VAL A 388 17.73 -16.01 10.74
C VAL A 388 18.56 -15.06 9.88
N THR A 389 17.95 -13.99 9.34
CA THR A 389 18.64 -12.95 8.56
C THR A 389 19.70 -12.23 9.40
N ALA A 390 19.33 -11.65 10.54
CA ALA A 390 20.24 -10.89 11.39
C ALA A 390 21.39 -11.73 11.97
N PHE A 391 21.08 -12.94 12.48
CA PHE A 391 22.10 -13.81 13.06
C PHE A 391 23.01 -14.48 12.02
N ALA A 392 22.60 -14.56 10.74
CA ALA A 392 23.45 -15.10 9.68
C ALA A 392 24.70 -14.24 9.43
N GLU A 393 24.65 -12.94 9.73
CA GLU A 393 25.82 -12.06 9.66
C GLU A 393 26.85 -12.34 10.76
N GLY A 394 26.44 -12.99 11.85
CA GLY A 394 27.33 -13.38 12.94
C GLY A 394 27.86 -12.21 13.77
N ALA A 395 27.18 -11.06 13.76
CA ALA A 395 27.59 -9.84 14.46
C ALA A 395 27.12 -9.74 15.92
N TYR A 396 26.23 -10.62 16.37
CA TYR A 396 25.58 -10.52 17.69
C TYR A 396 26.58 -10.58 18.85
N GLU A 397 26.61 -9.53 19.68
CA GLU A 397 27.52 -9.39 20.83
C GLU A 397 29.00 -9.49 20.43
N ILE A 398 29.31 -9.18 19.17
CA ILE A 398 30.67 -9.09 18.64
C ILE A 398 30.97 -7.64 18.28
N ASP A 399 32.16 -7.16 18.65
CA ASP A 399 32.64 -5.83 18.28
C ASP A 399 33.11 -5.86 16.82
N VAL A 400 32.15 -5.72 15.90
CA VAL A 400 32.37 -5.53 14.47
C VAL A 400 32.15 -4.06 14.11
N ASP A 401 32.90 -3.59 13.11
CA ASP A 401 32.75 -2.23 12.62
C ASP A 401 31.45 -2.10 11.82
N LYS A 402 30.48 -1.37 12.37
CA LYS A 402 29.20 -0.95 11.75
C LYS A 402 28.32 -2.12 11.31
N VAL A 403 27.45 -2.56 12.22
CA VAL A 403 26.35 -3.45 11.87
C VAL A 403 25.26 -2.68 11.13
N THR A 404 24.62 -3.31 10.14
CA THR A 404 23.51 -2.77 9.37
C THR A 404 22.17 -3.14 10.01
N TRP A 405 21.08 -2.53 9.55
CA TRP A 405 19.72 -2.92 9.90
C TRP A 405 19.47 -4.42 9.64
N GLN A 406 19.89 -4.92 8.47
CA GLN A 406 19.77 -6.34 8.10
C GLN A 406 20.57 -7.24 9.04
N GLY A 407 21.71 -6.76 9.54
CA GLY A 407 22.55 -7.43 10.52
C GLY A 407 22.10 -7.30 11.98
N GLY A 408 20.99 -6.61 12.23
CA GLY A 408 20.39 -6.49 13.56
C GLY A 408 20.61 -5.17 14.30
N ASP A 409 21.16 -4.12 13.66
CA ASP A 409 21.27 -2.75 14.22
C ASP A 409 19.89 -2.03 14.23
N TRP A 410 18.93 -2.59 14.96
CA TRP A 410 17.55 -2.10 14.97
C TRP A 410 17.36 -0.86 15.85
N ASN A 411 18.30 -0.54 16.74
CA ASN A 411 18.33 0.73 17.45
C ASN A 411 19.15 1.82 16.73
N GLY A 412 20.00 1.46 15.77
CA GLY A 412 20.80 2.40 14.98
C GLY A 412 22.06 2.88 15.69
N ASP A 413 22.58 2.17 16.69
CA ASP A 413 23.82 2.50 17.40
C ASP A 413 25.08 1.94 16.71
N GLY A 414 24.90 1.12 15.67
CA GLY A 414 25.95 0.53 14.86
C GLY A 414 26.44 -0.81 15.38
N LYS A 415 25.76 -1.40 16.38
CA LYS A 415 26.07 -2.71 16.96
C LYS A 415 24.81 -3.58 16.98
N PHE A 416 25.00 -4.89 16.94
CA PHE A 416 23.91 -5.83 17.19
C PHE A 416 24.10 -6.47 18.57
N THR A 417 23.32 -6.01 19.55
CA THR A 417 23.40 -6.48 20.93
C THR A 417 22.02 -6.77 21.50
N SER A 418 21.98 -7.20 22.76
CA SER A 418 20.72 -7.36 23.48
C SER A 418 19.84 -6.09 23.53
N THR A 419 20.38 -4.88 23.35
CA THR A 419 19.56 -3.65 23.30
C THR A 419 18.71 -3.57 22.04
N ASP A 420 19.18 -4.08 20.91
CA ASP A 420 18.41 -4.15 19.65
C ASP A 420 17.23 -5.09 19.80
N LEU A 421 17.47 -6.25 20.43
CA LEU A 421 16.41 -7.21 20.74
C LEU A 421 15.33 -6.55 21.63
N VAL A 422 15.73 -5.77 22.63
CA VAL A 422 14.79 -5.04 23.49
C VAL A 422 13.95 -4.06 22.67
N VAL A 423 14.56 -3.27 21.78
CA VAL A 423 13.82 -2.33 20.91
C VAL A 423 12.85 -3.07 20.00
N ALA A 424 13.28 -4.17 19.39
CA ALA A 424 12.42 -4.98 18.51
C ALA A 424 11.23 -5.58 19.26
N PHE A 425 11.43 -6.17 20.44
CA PHE A 425 10.31 -6.72 21.22
C PHE A 425 9.42 -5.65 21.87
N GLN A 426 9.95 -4.47 22.18
CA GLN A 426 9.13 -3.35 22.67
C GLN A 426 8.17 -2.80 21.62
N SER A 427 8.43 -3.02 20.33
CA SER A 427 7.48 -2.68 19.26
C SER A 427 6.16 -3.46 19.37
N GLY A 428 6.16 -4.60 20.06
CA GLY A 428 4.98 -5.43 20.30
C GLY A 428 4.55 -6.34 19.14
N ARG A 429 5.25 -6.30 17.98
CA ARG A 429 4.80 -6.91 16.72
C ARG A 429 5.38 -8.28 16.38
N TYR A 430 6.07 -8.94 17.32
CA TYR A 430 6.67 -10.25 17.05
C TYR A 430 5.60 -11.31 16.77
N GLU A 431 5.61 -11.88 15.56
CA GLU A 431 4.65 -12.87 15.06
C GLU A 431 3.18 -12.35 15.02
N GLU A 432 2.97 -11.03 15.07
CA GLU A 432 1.65 -10.40 14.96
C GLU A 432 1.22 -10.28 13.48
N ASN A 433 -0.07 -10.45 13.18
CA ASN A 433 -0.67 -10.30 11.84
C ASN A 433 -0.08 -11.17 10.71
N GLN A 434 0.57 -12.30 11.03
CA GLN A 434 1.06 -13.19 9.99
C GLN A 434 -0.08 -13.71 9.09
N PRO A 435 0.09 -13.68 7.75
CA PRO A 435 -0.80 -14.42 6.87
C PRO A 435 -0.77 -15.90 7.27
N ALA A 436 -1.94 -16.54 7.30
CA ALA A 436 -2.07 -17.93 7.72
C ALA A 436 -0.97 -18.79 7.07
N PRO A 437 -0.25 -19.63 7.85
CA PRO A 437 0.81 -20.45 7.28
C PRO A 437 0.20 -21.26 6.14
N VAL A 438 0.80 -21.15 4.95
CA VAL A 438 0.41 -21.98 3.82
C VAL A 438 0.51 -23.41 4.31
N ALA A 439 -0.63 -24.12 4.35
CA ALA A 439 -0.65 -25.52 4.70
C ALA A 439 0.33 -26.22 3.76
N VAL A 440 1.48 -26.62 4.30
CA VAL A 440 2.40 -27.50 3.59
C VAL A 440 1.56 -28.72 3.27
N PRO A 441 1.32 -29.05 1.98
CA PRO A 441 0.57 -30.25 1.67
C PRO A 441 1.34 -31.40 2.30
N GLU A 442 0.74 -32.08 3.28
CA GLU A 442 1.33 -33.31 3.78
C GLU A 442 1.61 -34.18 2.56
N PRO A 443 2.81 -34.80 2.45
CA PRO A 443 3.07 -35.71 1.36
C PRO A 443 1.97 -36.76 1.40
N SER A 444 1.11 -36.74 0.39
CA SER A 444 -0.12 -37.52 0.36
C SER A 444 0.22 -38.99 0.56
N GLY A 445 -0.07 -39.49 1.75
CA GLY A 445 0.00 -40.90 2.10
C GLY A 445 -1.07 -41.66 1.33
N ALA A 446 -0.80 -41.96 0.07
CA ALA A 446 -1.62 -42.83 -0.76
C ALA A 446 -0.76 -43.52 -1.82
N ILE A 447 0.05 -44.49 -1.40
CA ILE A 447 0.55 -45.53 -2.31
C ILE A 447 -0.52 -46.64 -2.33
N PRO A 448 -1.22 -46.89 -3.45
CA PRO A 448 -2.00 -48.12 -3.57
C PRO A 448 -1.03 -49.29 -3.75
N PHE A 449 -1.20 -50.32 -2.91
CA PHE A 449 -0.52 -51.60 -3.01
C PHE A 449 -0.78 -52.23 -4.39
N ALA A 450 0.17 -52.10 -5.32
CA ALA A 450 0.21 -52.91 -6.54
C ALA A 450 1.18 -54.08 -6.32
N LEU A 451 0.63 -55.25 -6.04
CA LEU A 451 1.32 -56.54 -6.06
C LEU A 451 1.88 -56.80 -7.46
N ILE A 452 3.19 -56.63 -7.64
CA ILE A 452 3.92 -57.18 -8.79
C ILE A 452 4.62 -58.46 -8.35
N VAL A 453 4.10 -59.58 -8.84
CA VAL A 453 4.70 -60.91 -8.73
C VAL A 453 5.96 -60.95 -9.60
N LEU A 454 7.13 -61.08 -8.96
CA LEU A 454 8.40 -61.35 -9.65
C LEU A 454 8.46 -62.82 -10.07
N ALA A 455 8.40 -63.07 -11.37
CA ALA A 455 8.82 -64.33 -11.96
C ALA A 455 10.34 -64.27 -12.23
N CYS A 456 11.10 -65.13 -11.55
CA CYS A 456 12.52 -65.33 -11.75
C CYS A 456 12.83 -65.84 -13.17
N TYR A 457 13.70 -65.16 -13.91
CA TYR A 457 14.53 -65.82 -14.94
C TYR A 457 15.91 -65.16 -15.03
N THR A 458 16.93 -65.92 -14.66
CA THR A 458 18.36 -65.59 -14.71
C THR A 458 18.93 -65.74 -16.11
N PRO A 459 19.90 -64.89 -16.51
CA PRO A 459 20.95 -65.31 -17.45
C PRO A 459 22.30 -65.51 -16.74
N ARG A 460 22.90 -66.67 -17.01
CA ARG A 460 24.21 -67.14 -16.58
C ARG A 460 25.36 -66.20 -16.98
N SER A 461 26.34 -66.10 -16.08
CA SER A 461 27.66 -65.49 -16.28
C SER A 461 28.49 -66.20 -17.35
N VAL A 462 29.12 -65.45 -18.24
CA VAL A 462 30.23 -65.91 -19.09
C VAL A 462 31.55 -65.50 -18.44
N ARG A 463 32.39 -66.47 -18.04
CA ARG A 463 33.77 -66.25 -17.58
C ARG A 463 34.71 -66.11 -18.79
N LYS A 464 35.66 -65.17 -18.70
CA LYS A 464 36.81 -65.01 -19.61
C LYS A 464 37.85 -66.15 -19.42
N PRO A 465 38.72 -66.40 -20.43
CA PRO A 465 39.63 -67.54 -20.48
C PRO A 465 40.97 -67.27 -19.77
N ALA A 466 41.62 -68.35 -19.31
CA ALA A 466 43.05 -68.39 -18.99
C ALA A 466 43.70 -69.55 -19.77
N LEU A 467 44.90 -69.31 -20.28
CA LEU A 467 45.67 -70.16 -21.21
C LEU A 467 46.48 -71.27 -20.51
N ALA A 468 46.70 -72.34 -21.29
CA ALA A 468 47.89 -73.20 -21.41
C ALA A 468 48.22 -74.25 -20.32
N ARG A 469 48.22 -75.51 -20.76
CA ARG A 469 49.45 -76.20 -21.17
C ARG A 469 49.26 -76.87 -22.52
#